data_AF-A0A7W4HB29-F1
#
_entry.id   AF-A0A7W4HB29-F1
#
_cell.length_a   1.000
_cell.length_b   1.000
_cell.length_c   1.000
_cell.angle_alpha   90.00
_cell.angle_beta   90.00
_cell.angle_gamma   90.00
#
_symmetry.space_group_name_H-M   'P 1'
#
loop_
_entity.id
_entity.type
_entity.pdbx_description
1 polymer ?
#
loop_
_entity_poly.entity_id
_entity_poly.type
_entity_poly.pdbx_seq_one_letter_code
_entity_poly.pdbx_strand_id
1 'polypeptide(L)'
;MGNKNKLTHYERMEKTLESLTPRPETFNSVYRPEEIRADLRLVRAEKSMPDFHKDKERSDAKILEVTFTSMVETGDWFSEEDRFAEDKKYEALRTLPASEVDDLFNHIDVIGMIQNEKTGGEVVPFAVDLTYNTIQEKLQKKFSWAHEYGNSASRDNAAISEFGVPEVRRRANGEEYVRIYPTPSVQRDGLKIPGFASAKYFEDMNDSWHPIHKKGRIPVMPRFVIGYSADLADVLAKGSPAAEIKEKYGEQEYLRRRRDYLMAEKRAKWCTLMECAEQAKQIAAMVDRLPESMTESMDKKELAEAKKQIAAMKEYFSGALEMAESKAETNEHEREAMLYAQGDKVRKIISAESEVAYSRWS
;
A
#
# COMPACT_ATOMS: atom_id res chain seq x y z
N MET A 1 -28.27 -18.28 23.81
CA MET A 1 -26.96 -18.95 23.66
C MET A 1 -26.40 -18.60 22.28
N GLY A 2 -25.32 -17.81 22.22
CA GLY A 2 -24.74 -17.35 20.96
C GLY A 2 -24.04 -18.50 20.23
N ASN A 3 -24.32 -18.64 18.93
CA ASN A 3 -23.77 -19.69 18.08
C ASN A 3 -22.23 -19.53 18.01
N LYS A 4 -21.47 -20.48 18.58
CA LYS A 4 -20.00 -20.43 18.69
C LYS A 4 -19.25 -20.44 17.33
N ASN A 5 -19.98 -20.53 16.21
CA ASN A 5 -19.43 -20.60 14.86
C ASN A 5 -19.68 -19.33 14.00
N LYS A 6 -20.23 -18.23 14.55
CA LYS A 6 -20.34 -16.97 13.79
C LYS A 6 -19.09 -16.12 13.99
N LEU A 7 -18.28 -16.00 12.93
CA LEU A 7 -17.21 -15.02 12.85
C LEU A 7 -17.78 -13.60 12.97
N THR A 8 -17.06 -12.74 13.67
CA THR A 8 -17.27 -11.29 13.68
C THR A 8 -17.08 -10.70 12.28
N HIS A 9 -17.50 -9.45 12.06
CA HIS A 9 -17.25 -8.76 10.79
C HIS A 9 -15.74 -8.65 10.52
N TYR A 10 -14.97 -8.33 11.57
CA TYR A 10 -13.53 -8.21 11.52
C TYR A 10 -12.84 -9.53 11.12
N GLU A 11 -13.18 -10.65 11.76
CA GLU A 11 -12.62 -11.95 11.40
C GLU A 11 -12.98 -12.41 9.98
N ARG A 12 -14.11 -11.93 9.43
CA ARG A 12 -14.45 -12.18 8.01
C ARG A 12 -13.60 -11.34 7.08
N MET A 13 -13.38 -10.07 7.41
CA MET A 13 -12.48 -9.19 6.66
C MET A 13 -11.07 -9.75 6.60
N GLU A 14 -10.50 -10.17 7.73
CA GLU A 14 -9.16 -10.76 7.77
C GLU A 14 -9.05 -12.03 6.92
N LYS A 15 -10.09 -12.88 6.93
CA LYS A 15 -10.12 -14.08 6.08
C LYS A 15 -10.21 -13.77 4.59
N THR A 16 -10.96 -12.73 4.22
CA THR A 16 -11.01 -12.27 2.82
C THR A 16 -9.63 -11.79 2.39
N LEU A 17 -8.98 -10.95 3.21
CA LEU A 17 -7.63 -10.46 2.94
C LEU A 17 -6.65 -11.62 2.78
N GLU A 18 -6.63 -12.57 3.72
CA GLU A 18 -5.77 -13.76 3.68
C GLU A 18 -6.01 -14.63 2.43
N SER A 19 -7.23 -14.63 1.88
CA SER A 19 -7.55 -15.36 0.65
C SER A 19 -7.03 -14.68 -0.62
N LEU A 20 -6.83 -13.36 -0.57
CA LEU A 20 -6.31 -12.54 -1.67
C LEU A 20 -4.79 -12.37 -1.58
N THR A 21 -4.20 -12.45 -0.38
CA THR A 21 -2.76 -12.31 -0.15
C THR A 21 -1.97 -13.39 -0.91
N PRO A 22 -1.03 -12.99 -1.80
CA PRO A 22 -0.15 -13.92 -2.49
C PRO A 22 0.65 -14.77 -1.52
N ARG A 23 0.72 -16.08 -1.80
CA ARG A 23 1.48 -17.04 -0.99
C ARG A 23 2.86 -17.28 -1.62
N PRO A 24 3.97 -16.88 -0.98
CA PRO A 24 5.31 -17.02 -1.56
C PRO A 24 5.64 -18.44 -2.03
N GLU A 25 5.11 -19.48 -1.38
CA GLU A 25 5.29 -20.88 -1.76
C GLU A 25 4.81 -21.22 -3.19
N THR A 26 3.84 -20.47 -3.71
CA THR A 26 3.27 -20.69 -5.05
C THR A 26 4.14 -20.11 -6.17
N PHE A 27 5.22 -19.40 -5.82
CA PHE A 27 6.14 -18.78 -6.76
C PHE A 27 7.32 -19.69 -7.12
N ASN A 28 7.26 -20.99 -6.83
CA ASN A 28 8.28 -21.96 -7.22
C ASN A 28 8.46 -22.09 -8.75
N SER A 29 7.54 -21.56 -9.55
CA SER A 29 7.66 -21.40 -11.00
C SER A 29 8.52 -20.20 -11.42
N VAL A 30 8.73 -19.23 -10.52
CA VAL A 30 9.47 -17.98 -10.75
C VAL A 30 10.81 -17.98 -10.00
N TYR A 31 10.79 -18.42 -8.74
CA TYR A 31 11.94 -18.43 -7.83
C TYR A 31 12.33 -19.85 -7.46
N ARG A 32 13.59 -20.02 -7.06
CA ARG A 32 14.07 -21.31 -6.56
C ARG A 32 13.43 -21.62 -5.20
N PRO A 33 13.05 -22.87 -4.91
CA PRO A 33 12.48 -23.24 -3.61
C PRO A 33 13.39 -22.91 -2.41
N GLU A 34 14.71 -22.88 -2.59
CA GLU A 34 15.68 -22.49 -1.56
C GLU A 34 15.51 -21.02 -1.14
N GLU A 35 15.31 -20.14 -2.13
CA GLU A 35 15.15 -18.70 -1.95
C GLU A 35 13.83 -18.40 -1.22
N ILE A 36 12.73 -19.01 -1.67
CA ILE A 36 11.41 -18.89 -1.01
C ILE A 36 11.49 -19.36 0.45
N ARG A 37 12.18 -20.49 0.69
CA ARG A 37 12.36 -21.00 2.06
C ARG A 37 13.22 -20.07 2.92
N ALA A 38 14.21 -19.38 2.35
CA ALA A 38 15.03 -18.42 3.08
C ALA A 38 14.20 -17.19 3.50
N ASP A 39 13.39 -16.63 2.59
CA ASP A 39 12.52 -15.49 2.88
C ASP A 39 11.46 -15.85 3.93
N LEU A 40 10.79 -17.01 3.79
CA LEU A 40 9.80 -17.47 4.78
C LEU A 40 10.42 -17.77 6.16
N ARG A 41 11.71 -18.12 6.23
CA ARG A 41 12.42 -18.24 7.51
C ARG A 41 12.63 -16.89 8.17
N LEU A 42 12.91 -15.83 7.40
CA LEU A 42 13.01 -14.47 7.95
C LEU A 42 11.66 -13.98 8.46
N VAL A 43 10.57 -14.20 7.73
CA VAL A 43 9.22 -13.86 8.18
C VAL A 43 8.91 -14.52 9.54
N ARG A 44 9.21 -15.82 9.68
CA ARG A 44 9.03 -16.54 10.94
C ARG A 44 9.92 -16.00 12.06
N ALA A 45 11.16 -15.63 11.75
CA ALA A 45 12.09 -15.05 12.69
C ALA A 45 11.61 -13.67 13.20
N GLU A 46 11.16 -12.80 12.30
CA GLU A 46 10.63 -11.47 12.62
C GLU A 46 9.44 -11.59 13.57
N LYS A 47 8.46 -12.42 13.22
CA LYS A 47 7.26 -12.68 14.03
C LYS A 47 7.55 -13.28 15.41
N SER A 48 8.70 -13.95 15.57
CA SER A 48 9.11 -14.54 16.85
C SER A 48 9.77 -13.53 17.80
N MET A 49 10.10 -12.32 17.33
CA MET A 49 10.74 -11.32 18.17
C MET A 49 9.76 -10.83 19.25
N PRO A 50 10.20 -10.71 20.52
CA PRO A 50 9.34 -10.28 21.62
C PRO A 50 8.67 -8.93 21.40
N ASP A 51 9.29 -8.07 20.59
CA ASP A 51 8.84 -6.70 20.37
C ASP A 51 7.91 -6.58 19.14
N PHE A 52 7.78 -7.63 18.31
CA PHE A 52 6.93 -7.67 17.13
C PHE A 52 5.44 -7.44 17.46
N HIS A 53 4.99 -7.84 18.65
CA HIS A 53 3.62 -7.67 19.13
C HIS A 53 3.49 -6.77 20.37
N LYS A 54 4.58 -6.16 20.86
CA LYS A 54 4.56 -5.46 22.17
C LYS A 54 3.97 -4.07 22.14
N ASP A 55 4.01 -3.40 21.00
CA ASP A 55 3.27 -2.18 20.87
C ASP A 55 1.80 -2.55 20.71
N LYS A 56 0.92 -1.85 21.43
CA LYS A 56 -0.54 -1.90 21.22
C LYS A 56 -0.92 -1.31 19.85
N GLU A 57 -0.13 -1.58 18.82
CA GLU A 57 -0.50 -1.50 17.42
C GLU A 57 -1.57 -2.57 17.22
N ARG A 58 -2.79 -2.17 17.58
CA ARG A 58 -4.02 -2.73 17.07
C ARG A 58 -3.78 -3.14 15.61
N SER A 59 -4.34 -4.28 15.22
CA SER A 59 -4.45 -4.76 13.83
C SER A 59 -5.33 -3.84 12.95
N ASP A 60 -5.39 -2.54 13.29
CA ASP A 60 -6.17 -1.52 12.64
C ASP A 60 -5.67 -1.31 11.22
N ALA A 61 -4.36 -1.45 10.92
CA ALA A 61 -3.83 -1.34 9.55
C ALA A 61 -4.56 -2.28 8.58
N LYS A 62 -4.92 -3.49 9.02
CA LYS A 62 -5.72 -4.43 8.23
C LYS A 62 -7.12 -3.91 7.89
N ILE A 63 -7.68 -3.04 8.74
CA ILE A 63 -8.93 -2.34 8.40
C ILE A 63 -8.69 -1.44 7.19
N LEU A 64 -7.60 -0.67 7.18
CA LEU A 64 -7.25 0.15 6.01
C LEU A 64 -7.06 -0.74 4.80
N GLU A 65 -6.32 -1.84 4.91
CA GLU A 65 -6.02 -2.75 3.80
C GLU A 65 -7.29 -3.29 3.17
N VAL A 66 -8.20 -3.83 3.98
CA VAL A 66 -9.47 -4.37 3.47
C VAL A 66 -10.35 -3.26 2.94
N THR A 67 -10.39 -2.11 3.61
CA THR A 67 -11.17 -0.95 3.16
C THR A 67 -10.67 -0.48 1.81
N PHE A 68 -9.37 -0.31 1.65
CA PHE A 68 -8.74 0.12 0.41
C PHE A 68 -8.97 -0.92 -0.68
N THR A 69 -8.62 -2.18 -0.44
CA THR A 69 -8.79 -3.28 -1.41
C THR A 69 -10.25 -3.42 -1.85
N SER A 70 -11.20 -3.40 -0.91
CA SER A 70 -12.61 -3.60 -1.23
C SER A 70 -13.26 -2.36 -1.85
N MET A 71 -12.94 -1.15 -1.36
CA MET A 71 -13.63 0.07 -1.80
C MET A 71 -13.09 0.63 -3.10
N VAL A 72 -11.78 0.46 -3.37
CA VAL A 72 -11.23 0.78 -4.69
C VAL A 72 -11.88 -0.07 -5.77
N GLU A 73 -12.06 -1.37 -5.51
CA GLU A 73 -12.56 -2.31 -6.52
C GLU A 73 -14.07 -2.30 -6.70
N THR A 74 -14.83 -1.85 -5.70
CA THR A 74 -16.31 -1.88 -5.74
C THR A 74 -16.96 -0.58 -6.16
N GLY A 75 -16.19 0.50 -6.32
CA GLY A 75 -16.73 1.80 -6.69
C GLY A 75 -15.76 2.62 -7.51
N ASP A 76 -16.29 3.64 -8.19
CA ASP A 76 -15.49 4.58 -8.95
C ASP A 76 -14.76 5.59 -8.03
N TRP A 77 -13.78 5.08 -7.29
CA TRP A 77 -13.14 5.82 -6.19
C TRP A 77 -12.28 6.97 -6.71
N PHE A 78 -11.75 6.87 -7.93
CA PHE A 78 -10.94 7.92 -8.56
C PHE A 78 -11.58 8.57 -9.79
N SER A 79 -12.89 8.38 -9.97
CA SER A 79 -13.67 8.89 -11.10
C SER A 79 -13.17 8.37 -12.47
N GLU A 80 -12.64 7.15 -12.49
CA GLU A 80 -12.14 6.46 -13.67
C GLU A 80 -13.23 6.18 -14.70
N GLU A 81 -14.46 5.83 -14.29
CA GLU A 81 -15.54 5.62 -15.24
C GLU A 81 -15.86 6.94 -15.97
N ASP A 82 -16.00 8.03 -15.22
CA ASP A 82 -16.25 9.36 -15.80
C ASP A 82 -15.09 9.87 -16.68
N ARG A 83 -13.87 9.38 -16.46
CA ARG A 83 -12.66 9.84 -17.19
C ARG A 83 -12.31 8.97 -18.38
N PHE A 84 -12.58 7.67 -18.29
CA PHE A 84 -11.99 6.68 -19.18
C PHE A 84 -13.00 5.66 -19.72
N ALA A 85 -14.30 5.75 -19.41
CA ALA A 85 -15.29 4.77 -19.92
C ALA A 85 -15.35 4.66 -21.45
N GLU A 86 -14.97 5.72 -22.19
CA GLU A 86 -14.92 5.69 -23.66
C GLU A 86 -13.59 5.13 -24.22
N ASP A 87 -12.58 4.94 -23.36
CA ASP A 87 -11.27 4.42 -23.75
C ASP A 87 -11.31 2.90 -23.91
N LYS A 88 -10.94 2.42 -25.10
CA LYS A 88 -10.89 1.00 -25.43
C LYS A 88 -9.75 0.24 -24.74
N LYS A 89 -8.79 0.96 -24.18
CA LYS A 89 -7.63 0.43 -23.44
C LYS A 89 -7.78 0.59 -21.93
N TYR A 90 -8.90 1.13 -21.47
CA TYR A 90 -9.17 1.33 -20.05
C TYR A 90 -9.51 0.00 -19.37
N GLU A 91 -8.81 -0.26 -18.28
CA GLU A 91 -9.27 -1.19 -17.24
C GLU A 91 -9.37 -0.43 -15.92
N ALA A 92 -10.42 -0.72 -15.16
CA ALA A 92 -10.61 -0.17 -13.83
C ALA A 92 -9.42 -0.52 -12.93
N LEU A 93 -9.03 0.43 -12.07
CA LEU A 93 -8.01 0.23 -11.06
C LEU A 93 -8.28 -1.07 -10.29
N ARG A 94 -7.28 -1.94 -10.30
CA ARG A 94 -7.26 -3.14 -9.46
C ARG A 94 -6.28 -2.97 -8.34
N THR A 95 -6.60 -3.50 -7.17
CA THR A 95 -5.75 -3.43 -5.99
C THR A 95 -5.66 -4.78 -5.32
N LEU A 96 -4.44 -5.24 -5.08
CA LEU A 96 -4.20 -6.53 -4.47
C LEU A 96 -3.34 -6.35 -3.21
N PRO A 97 -3.65 -7.05 -2.11
CA PRO A 97 -2.75 -7.06 -0.96
C PRO A 97 -1.37 -7.57 -1.36
N ALA A 98 -0.32 -6.99 -0.80
CA ALA A 98 1.04 -7.48 -1.02
C ALA A 98 1.25 -8.83 -0.32
N SER A 99 2.28 -9.56 -0.74
CA SER A 99 2.70 -10.73 0.02
C SER A 99 3.19 -10.34 1.41
N GLU A 100 3.09 -11.23 2.38
CA GLU A 100 3.61 -11.00 3.74
C GLU A 100 5.11 -10.67 3.77
N VAL A 101 5.88 -11.13 2.78
CA VAL A 101 7.30 -10.78 2.66
C VAL A 101 7.46 -9.31 2.25
N ASP A 102 6.66 -8.86 1.28
CA ASP A 102 6.72 -7.50 0.76
C ASP A 102 6.15 -6.47 1.74
N ASP A 103 5.11 -6.83 2.50
CA ASP A 103 4.62 -6.03 3.62
C ASP A 103 5.74 -5.83 4.68
N LEU A 104 6.28 -6.93 5.21
CA LEU A 104 7.26 -6.86 6.31
C LEU A 104 8.56 -6.16 5.92
N PHE A 105 9.09 -6.45 4.72
CA PHE A 105 10.44 -6.04 4.36
C PHE A 105 10.50 -4.93 3.31
N ASN A 106 9.44 -4.69 2.53
CA ASN A 106 9.38 -3.60 1.56
C ASN A 106 8.37 -2.51 1.94
N HIS A 107 7.63 -2.70 3.05
CA HIS A 107 6.62 -1.75 3.56
C HIS A 107 5.55 -1.43 2.50
N ILE A 108 4.95 -2.48 1.97
CA ILE A 108 3.87 -2.42 0.99
C ILE A 108 2.69 -3.20 1.54
N ASP A 109 1.59 -2.53 1.83
CA ASP A 109 0.36 -3.19 2.27
C ASP A 109 -0.47 -3.61 1.04
N VAL A 110 -0.57 -2.73 0.05
CA VAL A 110 -1.40 -2.93 -1.16
C VAL A 110 -0.62 -2.50 -2.41
N ILE A 111 -0.83 -3.22 -3.51
CA ILE A 111 -0.34 -2.89 -4.85
C ILE A 111 -1.53 -2.57 -5.74
N GLY A 112 -1.59 -1.34 -6.23
CA GLY A 112 -2.56 -0.88 -7.22
C GLY A 112 -2.00 -0.94 -8.64
N MET A 113 -2.86 -1.13 -9.63
CA MET A 113 -2.51 -1.17 -11.05
C MET A 113 -3.48 -0.33 -11.87
N ILE A 114 -2.96 0.65 -12.60
CA ILE A 114 -3.75 1.44 -13.56
C ILE A 114 -3.42 1.05 -15.00
N GLN A 115 -4.42 1.13 -15.88
CA GLN A 115 -4.25 0.94 -17.31
C GLN A 115 -5.28 1.79 -18.07
N ASN A 116 -4.80 2.67 -18.95
CA ASN A 116 -5.64 3.54 -19.78
C ASN A 116 -4.82 4.13 -20.95
N GLU A 117 -5.44 4.94 -21.79
CA GLU A 117 -4.81 5.62 -22.93
C GLU A 117 -3.63 6.50 -22.49
N LYS A 118 -3.70 7.12 -21.31
CA LYS A 118 -2.62 7.97 -20.77
C LYS A 118 -1.37 7.18 -20.43
N THR A 119 -1.52 5.91 -20.05
CA THR A 119 -0.40 4.97 -19.91
C THR A 119 -0.05 4.27 -21.23
N GLY A 120 -0.64 4.68 -22.36
CA GLY A 120 -0.48 4.01 -23.66
C GLY A 120 -1.20 2.66 -23.76
N GLY A 121 -1.97 2.28 -22.75
CA GLY A 121 -2.50 0.93 -22.54
C GLY A 121 -1.53 -0.01 -21.81
N GLU A 122 -0.40 0.50 -21.31
CA GLU A 122 0.49 -0.26 -20.45
C GLU A 122 0.00 -0.25 -19.00
N VAL A 123 0.22 -1.36 -18.30
CA VAL A 123 -0.11 -1.47 -16.88
C VAL A 123 0.97 -0.77 -16.06
N VAL A 124 0.57 0.17 -15.22
CA VAL A 124 1.48 0.90 -14.33
C VAL A 124 1.14 0.56 -12.87
N PRO A 125 2.01 -0.18 -12.17
CA PRO A 125 1.81 -0.50 -10.76
C PRO A 125 2.20 0.66 -9.84
N PHE A 126 1.61 0.70 -8.65
CA PHE A 126 2.03 1.54 -7.52
C PHE A 126 1.80 0.82 -6.19
N ALA A 127 2.66 1.09 -5.23
CA ALA A 127 2.58 0.57 -3.87
C ALA A 127 1.87 1.56 -2.94
N VAL A 128 1.17 1.03 -1.95
CA VAL A 128 0.55 1.79 -0.87
C VAL A 128 1.00 1.20 0.46
N ASP A 129 1.52 2.07 1.32
CA ASP A 129 1.77 1.81 2.74
C ASP A 129 0.67 2.50 3.55
N LEU A 130 -0.13 1.73 4.28
CA LEU A 130 -1.29 2.17 5.03
C LEU A 130 -0.92 2.36 6.51
N THR A 131 -1.26 3.53 7.07
CA THR A 131 -0.86 3.86 8.45
C THR A 131 -1.85 4.77 9.17
N TYR A 132 -2.04 4.49 10.46
CA TYR A 132 -2.68 5.43 11.40
C TYR A 132 -1.68 6.23 12.21
N ASN A 133 -0.40 5.97 11.98
CA ASN A 133 0.63 6.42 12.88
C ASN A 133 0.78 7.94 12.81
N THR A 134 0.71 8.59 13.97
CA THR A 134 0.98 10.02 14.10
C THR A 134 2.30 10.29 14.80
N ILE A 135 3.07 9.24 15.13
CA ILE A 135 4.39 9.35 15.75
C ILE A 135 5.38 9.71 14.64
N GLN A 136 5.94 10.91 14.76
CA GLN A 136 6.84 11.49 13.76
C GLN A 136 7.99 10.56 13.39
N GLU A 137 8.70 9.98 14.36
CA GLU A 137 9.83 9.07 14.09
C GLU A 137 9.43 7.84 13.24
N LYS A 138 8.24 7.26 13.51
CA LYS A 138 7.72 6.12 12.76
C LYS A 138 7.34 6.51 11.33
N LEU A 139 6.76 7.70 11.13
CA LEU A 139 6.45 8.23 9.80
C LEU A 139 7.71 8.61 9.00
N GLN A 140 8.67 9.27 9.64
CA GLN A 140 9.95 9.61 9.02
C GLN A 140 10.66 8.36 8.52
N LYS A 141 10.61 7.27 9.30
CA LYS A 141 11.13 5.97 8.85
C LYS A 141 10.43 5.50 7.57
N LYS A 142 9.09 5.54 7.50
CA LYS A 142 8.31 5.16 6.31
C LYS A 142 8.68 5.98 5.07
N PHE A 143 8.85 7.29 5.20
CA PHE A 143 9.23 8.17 4.09
C PHE A 143 10.72 8.11 3.72
N SER A 144 11.59 7.72 4.66
CA SER A 144 13.01 7.51 4.41
C SER A 144 13.32 6.18 3.71
N TRP A 145 12.33 5.29 3.61
CA TRP A 145 12.50 3.98 3.00
C TRP A 145 12.92 4.12 1.54
N ALA A 146 14.10 3.60 1.22
CA ALA A 146 14.69 3.69 -0.11
C ALA A 146 14.39 2.44 -0.93
N HIS A 147 14.19 2.64 -2.23
CA HIS A 147 14.03 1.55 -3.18
C HIS A 147 15.31 0.75 -3.34
N GLU A 148 15.30 -0.47 -2.79
CA GLU A 148 16.38 -1.44 -2.91
C GLU A 148 15.81 -2.87 -3.03
N TYR A 149 16.51 -3.75 -3.74
CA TYR A 149 16.22 -5.17 -3.78
C TYR A 149 17.50 -6.01 -3.95
N GLY A 150 17.45 -7.29 -3.60
CA GLY A 150 18.65 -8.15 -3.68
C GLY A 150 19.16 -8.30 -5.11
N ASN A 151 20.48 -8.17 -5.28
CA ASN A 151 21.11 -8.44 -6.57
C ASN A 151 21.07 -9.95 -6.87
N SER A 152 20.35 -10.35 -7.91
CA SER A 152 20.17 -11.76 -8.29
C SER A 152 21.42 -12.42 -8.90
N ALA A 153 22.42 -11.64 -9.32
CA ALA A 153 23.71 -12.14 -9.81
C ALA A 153 24.66 -12.55 -8.67
N SER A 154 24.36 -12.15 -7.42
CA SER A 154 24.99 -12.71 -6.22
C SER A 154 24.65 -14.18 -6.10
N ARG A 155 25.63 -15.06 -6.36
CA ARG A 155 25.47 -16.53 -6.18
C ARG A 155 25.06 -16.92 -4.76
N ASP A 156 25.34 -16.06 -3.80
CA ASP A 156 25.07 -16.30 -2.38
C ASP A 156 23.61 -15.94 -1.99
N ASN A 157 22.94 -15.05 -2.74
CA ASN A 157 21.57 -14.60 -2.47
C ASN A 157 20.49 -15.66 -2.77
N ALA A 158 20.81 -16.74 -3.49
CA ALA A 158 19.85 -17.85 -3.66
C ALA A 158 19.74 -18.72 -2.39
N ALA A 159 20.79 -18.75 -1.55
CA ALA A 159 20.81 -19.48 -0.29
C ALA A 159 20.59 -18.56 0.93
N ILE A 160 20.86 -17.26 0.77
CA ILE A 160 20.68 -16.20 1.76
C ILE A 160 19.57 -15.28 1.27
N SER A 161 18.52 -15.07 2.07
CA SER A 161 17.44 -14.15 1.70
C SER A 161 17.96 -12.76 1.33
N GLU A 162 17.41 -12.13 0.29
CA GLU A 162 17.79 -10.76 -0.08
C GLU A 162 17.50 -9.71 1.00
N PHE A 163 16.59 -10.04 1.91
CA PHE A 163 16.21 -9.16 3.01
C PHE A 163 17.19 -9.24 4.17
N GLY A 164 17.96 -10.32 4.28
CA GLY A 164 19.02 -10.45 5.29
C GLY A 164 19.23 -11.85 5.84
N VAL A 165 19.85 -11.91 7.02
CA VAL A 165 20.11 -13.15 7.76
C VAL A 165 19.58 -13.06 9.19
N PRO A 166 18.94 -14.12 9.71
CA PRO A 166 18.54 -14.18 11.11
C PRO A 166 19.72 -14.70 11.95
N GLU A 167 20.03 -14.01 13.05
CA GLU A 167 21.00 -14.49 14.04
C GLU A 167 20.36 -14.59 15.42
N VAL A 168 20.65 -15.66 16.15
CA VAL A 168 20.25 -15.80 17.55
C VAL A 168 21.23 -14.99 18.40
N ARG A 169 20.69 -14.05 19.16
CA ARG A 169 21.41 -13.21 20.12
C ARG A 169 20.93 -13.52 21.53
N ARG A 170 21.77 -13.20 22.52
CA ARG A 170 21.44 -13.37 23.94
C ARG A 170 21.46 -12.00 24.62
N ARG A 171 20.39 -11.67 25.33
CA ARG A 171 20.28 -10.46 26.17
C ARG A 171 21.15 -10.61 27.41
N ALA A 172 21.42 -9.51 28.09
CA ALA A 172 22.19 -9.50 29.34
C ALA A 172 21.55 -10.34 30.47
N ASN A 173 20.22 -10.53 30.43
CA ASN A 173 19.46 -11.39 31.35
C ASN A 173 19.53 -12.89 30.98
N GLY A 174 20.28 -13.28 29.94
CA GLY A 174 20.40 -14.66 29.48
C GLY A 174 19.32 -15.12 28.48
N GLU A 175 18.32 -14.28 28.21
CA GLU A 175 17.22 -14.60 27.28
C GLU A 175 17.70 -14.54 25.83
N GLU A 176 17.40 -15.59 25.05
CA GLU A 176 17.71 -15.63 23.62
C GLU A 176 16.61 -14.94 22.81
N TYR A 177 17.01 -14.21 21.78
CA TYR A 177 16.11 -13.57 20.82
C TYR A 177 16.73 -13.64 19.43
N VAL A 178 15.88 -13.69 18.40
CA VAL A 178 16.34 -13.61 17.02
C VAL A 178 16.47 -12.14 16.64
N ARG A 179 17.53 -11.77 15.92
CA ARG A 179 17.69 -10.46 15.30
C ARG A 179 17.95 -10.65 13.82
N ILE A 180 17.27 -9.89 12.97
CA ILE A 180 17.53 -9.87 11.53
C ILE A 180 18.58 -8.81 11.23
N TYR A 181 19.61 -9.21 10.48
CA TYR A 181 20.63 -8.31 9.95
C TYR A 181 20.36 -8.10 8.46
N PRO A 182 20.06 -6.87 8.03
CA PRO A 182 19.73 -6.61 6.63
C PRO A 182 20.94 -6.86 5.74
N THR A 183 20.68 -7.36 4.54
CA THR A 183 21.69 -7.49 3.48
C THR A 183 22.34 -6.13 3.21
N PRO A 184 23.69 -6.05 3.14
CA PRO A 184 24.38 -4.78 2.85
C PRO A 184 23.90 -4.13 1.56
N SER A 185 23.75 -2.79 1.55
CA SER A 185 23.30 -2.04 0.35
C SER A 185 24.21 -2.24 -0.88
N VAL A 186 25.49 -2.58 -0.70
CA VAL A 186 26.40 -2.93 -1.81
C VAL A 186 26.05 -4.23 -2.53
N GLN A 187 25.23 -5.08 -1.91
CA GLN A 187 24.70 -6.33 -2.48
C GLN A 187 23.24 -6.18 -2.94
N ARG A 188 22.74 -4.94 -2.93
CA ARG A 188 21.40 -4.58 -3.38
C ARG A 188 21.47 -3.67 -4.60
N ASP A 189 20.62 -3.98 -5.56
CA ASP A 189 20.31 -3.12 -6.69
C ASP A 189 19.13 -2.20 -6.31
N GLY A 190 18.73 -1.30 -7.21
CA GLY A 190 17.69 -0.31 -6.95
C GLY A 190 18.14 1.13 -7.17
N LEU A 191 17.19 2.06 -7.11
CA LEU A 191 17.46 3.49 -7.22
C LEU A 191 18.05 4.10 -5.94
N LYS A 192 17.85 3.47 -4.78
CA LYS A 192 18.34 3.96 -3.47
C LYS A 192 17.81 5.35 -3.10
N ILE A 193 16.64 5.69 -3.63
CA ILE A 193 15.90 6.92 -3.33
C ILE A 193 14.56 6.58 -2.69
N PRO A 194 13.98 7.47 -1.86
CA PRO A 194 12.65 7.26 -1.31
C PRO A 194 11.55 7.43 -2.36
N GLY A 195 10.30 7.10 -1.99
CA GLY A 195 9.12 7.28 -2.85
C GLY A 195 8.94 6.19 -3.91
N PHE A 196 9.81 5.18 -3.94
CA PHE A 196 9.69 4.00 -4.78
C PHE A 196 9.83 2.73 -3.95
N ALA A 197 9.28 1.63 -4.45
CA ALA A 197 9.40 0.31 -3.85
C ALA A 197 9.57 -0.76 -4.94
N SER A 198 9.93 -1.96 -4.49
CA SER A 198 9.90 -3.18 -5.31
C SER A 198 9.05 -4.23 -4.58
N ALA A 199 8.36 -5.08 -5.32
CA ALA A 199 7.66 -6.22 -4.76
C ALA A 199 8.24 -7.50 -5.37
N LYS A 200 8.62 -8.47 -4.53
CA LYS A 200 9.19 -9.73 -4.98
C LYS A 200 8.11 -10.74 -5.36
N TYR A 201 7.03 -10.83 -4.57
CA TYR A 201 6.00 -11.86 -4.73
C TYR A 201 4.67 -11.26 -5.16
N PHE A 202 4.63 -10.64 -6.34
CA PHE A 202 3.39 -10.14 -6.93
C PHE A 202 2.66 -11.22 -7.75
N GLU A 203 1.36 -11.39 -7.53
CA GLU A 203 0.50 -12.27 -8.32
C GLU A 203 -0.90 -11.65 -8.48
N ASP A 204 -1.39 -11.60 -9.72
CA ASP A 204 -2.79 -11.28 -10.01
C ASP A 204 -3.66 -12.48 -9.70
N MET A 205 -4.23 -12.49 -8.50
CA MET A 205 -5.10 -13.58 -8.01
C MET A 205 -6.51 -13.54 -8.60
N ASN A 206 -6.86 -12.48 -9.35
CA ASN A 206 -8.20 -12.29 -9.91
C ASN A 206 -8.37 -12.99 -11.28
N ASP A 207 -7.31 -13.06 -12.11
CA ASP A 207 -7.34 -13.81 -13.37
C ASP A 207 -6.04 -14.58 -13.64
N SER A 208 -6.11 -15.90 -13.39
CA SER A 208 -4.98 -16.82 -13.64
C SER A 208 -4.67 -17.06 -15.12
N TRP A 209 -5.60 -16.77 -16.04
CA TRP A 209 -5.45 -17.03 -17.47
C TRP A 209 -4.94 -15.81 -18.23
N HIS A 210 -5.41 -14.62 -17.84
CA HIS A 210 -5.02 -13.33 -18.43
C HIS A 210 -4.69 -12.33 -17.32
N PRO A 211 -3.56 -12.53 -16.60
CA PRO A 211 -3.19 -11.62 -15.54
C PRO A 211 -2.88 -10.23 -16.11
N ILE A 212 -3.32 -9.17 -15.42
CA ILE A 212 -3.00 -7.79 -15.79
C ILE A 212 -1.48 -7.58 -15.76
N HIS A 213 -0.84 -8.09 -14.70
CA HIS A 213 0.60 -7.98 -14.53
C HIS A 213 1.21 -9.35 -14.27
N LYS A 214 2.40 -9.57 -14.83
CA LYS A 214 3.08 -10.86 -14.75
C LYS A 214 3.38 -11.25 -13.30
N LYS A 215 3.11 -12.51 -12.96
CA LYS A 215 3.52 -13.13 -11.68
C LYS A 215 5.05 -13.04 -11.50
N GLY A 216 5.48 -12.55 -10.34
CA GLY A 216 6.89 -12.41 -9.96
C GLY A 216 7.24 -11.02 -9.46
N ARG A 217 8.46 -10.56 -9.75
CA ARG A 217 8.97 -9.28 -9.25
C ARG A 217 8.40 -8.09 -10.03
N ILE A 218 7.96 -7.07 -9.30
CA ILE A 218 7.84 -5.69 -9.77
C ILE A 218 9.13 -4.97 -9.38
N PRO A 219 10.00 -4.62 -10.35
CA PRO A 219 11.35 -4.12 -10.05
C PRO A 219 11.33 -2.73 -9.43
N VAL A 220 10.46 -1.85 -9.91
CA VAL A 220 10.27 -0.49 -9.42
C VAL A 220 8.81 -0.09 -9.60
N MET A 221 8.27 0.61 -8.61
CA MET A 221 6.97 1.27 -8.65
C MET A 221 6.93 2.44 -7.67
N PRO A 222 6.19 3.53 -7.96
CA PRO A 222 5.91 4.59 -6.99
C PRO A 222 5.30 4.02 -5.72
N ARG A 223 5.68 4.55 -4.55
CA ARG A 223 5.12 4.16 -3.25
C ARG A 223 4.51 5.37 -2.55
N PHE A 224 3.28 5.23 -2.10
CA PHE A 224 2.54 6.26 -1.38
C PHE A 224 2.25 5.80 0.05
N VAL A 225 2.40 6.70 1.02
CA VAL A 225 2.03 6.46 2.42
C VAL A 225 0.66 7.09 2.66
N ILE A 226 -0.35 6.31 3.02
CA ILE A 226 -1.75 6.77 3.09
C ILE A 226 -2.32 6.47 4.47
N GLY A 227 -3.12 7.40 4.99
CA GLY A 227 -3.74 7.25 6.29
C GLY A 227 -4.86 8.25 6.52
N TYR A 228 -5.75 7.88 7.44
CA TYR A 228 -6.83 8.72 7.94
C TYR A 228 -7.17 8.30 9.38
N SER A 229 -7.98 9.08 10.08
CA SER A 229 -8.29 8.82 11.49
C SER A 229 -8.83 7.41 11.78
N ALA A 230 -8.45 6.86 12.95
CA ALA A 230 -8.93 5.55 13.40
C ALA A 230 -10.46 5.51 13.59
N ASP A 231 -11.08 6.63 13.97
CA ASP A 231 -12.55 6.73 14.08
C ASP A 231 -13.23 6.49 12.73
N LEU A 232 -12.64 7.02 11.64
CA LEU A 232 -13.14 6.81 10.29
C LEU A 232 -13.04 5.34 9.90
N ALA A 233 -11.88 4.73 10.14
CA ALA A 233 -11.67 3.31 9.88
C ALA A 233 -12.58 2.41 10.72
N ASP A 234 -12.82 2.71 11.99
CA ASP A 234 -13.73 1.95 12.85
C ASP A 234 -15.18 1.99 12.34
N VAL A 235 -15.58 3.04 11.60
CA VAL A 235 -16.88 3.08 10.91
C VAL A 235 -16.86 2.17 9.68
N LEU A 236 -15.81 2.25 8.86
CA LEU A 236 -15.66 1.44 7.63
C LEU A 236 -15.54 -0.06 7.95
N ALA A 237 -14.82 -0.41 9.01
CA ALA A 237 -14.67 -1.78 9.51
C ALA A 237 -15.99 -2.43 9.95
N LYS A 238 -17.02 -1.64 10.26
CA LYS A 238 -18.35 -2.18 10.61
C LYS A 238 -19.15 -2.56 9.36
N GLY A 239 -18.73 -2.10 8.19
CA GLY A 239 -19.41 -2.29 6.93
C GLY A 239 -20.70 -1.49 6.82
N SER A 240 -21.26 -1.46 5.61
CA SER A 240 -22.62 -0.97 5.38
C SER A 240 -23.61 -1.79 6.21
N PRO A 241 -24.60 -1.18 6.88
CA PRO A 241 -25.52 -1.92 7.74
C PRO A 241 -26.30 -2.98 6.93
N ALA A 242 -26.34 -4.19 7.47
CA ALA A 242 -27.10 -5.30 6.89
C ALA A 242 -28.59 -5.26 7.27
N ALA A 243 -29.41 -6.08 6.61
CA ALA A 243 -30.86 -6.11 6.82
C ALA A 243 -31.25 -6.45 8.27
N GLU A 244 -30.43 -7.24 8.97
CA GLU A 244 -30.65 -7.61 10.38
C GLU A 244 -30.61 -6.41 11.33
N ILE A 245 -29.90 -5.32 10.96
CA ILE A 245 -29.93 -4.07 11.72
C ILE A 245 -31.30 -3.41 11.61
N LYS A 246 -31.91 -3.42 10.42
CA LYS A 246 -33.25 -2.87 10.19
C LYS A 246 -34.30 -3.63 10.99
N GLU A 247 -34.20 -4.96 11.03
CA GLU A 247 -35.12 -5.82 11.79
C GLU A 247 -34.99 -5.62 13.31
N LYS A 248 -33.76 -5.46 13.82
CA LYS A 248 -33.50 -5.41 15.26
C LYS A 248 -33.68 -4.01 15.87
N TYR A 249 -33.31 -2.97 15.14
CA TYR A 249 -33.24 -1.60 15.66
C TYR A 249 -34.15 -0.61 14.91
N GLY A 250 -34.86 -1.07 13.88
CA GLY A 250 -35.78 -0.26 13.09
C GLY A 250 -35.12 0.49 11.94
N GLU A 251 -35.96 1.06 11.07
CA GLU A 251 -35.54 1.75 9.85
C GLU A 251 -34.74 3.03 10.11
N GLN A 252 -35.09 3.78 11.15
CA GLN A 252 -34.39 5.03 11.48
C GLN A 252 -32.91 4.78 11.83
N GLU A 253 -32.61 3.77 12.65
CA GLU A 253 -31.24 3.42 13.02
C GLU A 253 -30.46 2.83 11.83
N TYR A 254 -31.12 2.02 10.99
CA TYR A 254 -30.53 1.52 9.75
C TYR A 254 -30.11 2.66 8.82
N LEU A 255 -31.00 3.62 8.56
CA LEU A 255 -30.72 4.76 7.69
C LEU A 255 -29.63 5.66 8.27
N ARG A 256 -29.60 5.86 9.60
CA ARG A 256 -28.54 6.60 10.29
C ARG A 256 -27.17 5.96 10.07
N ARG A 257 -27.04 4.65 10.36
CA ARG A 257 -25.77 3.92 10.16
C ARG A 257 -25.34 3.87 8.70
N ARG A 258 -26.30 3.76 7.77
CA ARG A 258 -26.00 3.76 6.34
C ARG A 258 -25.43 5.11 5.91
N ARG A 259 -26.01 6.21 6.40
CA ARG A 259 -25.49 7.57 6.16
C ARG A 259 -24.10 7.76 6.74
N ASP A 260 -23.88 7.32 7.98
CA ASP A 260 -22.57 7.41 8.63
C ASP A 260 -21.50 6.65 7.83
N TYR A 261 -21.82 5.44 7.36
CA TYR A 261 -20.93 4.62 6.52
C TYR A 261 -20.62 5.30 5.18
N LEU A 262 -21.63 5.74 4.44
CA LEU A 262 -21.42 6.39 3.12
C LEU A 262 -20.62 7.69 3.25
N MET A 263 -20.83 8.45 4.32
CA MET A 263 -20.03 9.65 4.57
C MET A 263 -18.60 9.31 4.96
N ALA A 264 -18.40 8.24 5.73
CA ALA A 264 -17.06 7.75 6.06
C ALA A 264 -16.28 7.33 4.82
N GLU A 265 -16.95 6.63 3.88
CA GLU A 265 -16.36 6.19 2.62
C GLU A 265 -15.89 7.38 1.77
N LYS A 266 -16.73 8.41 1.65
CA LYS A 266 -16.37 9.67 0.97
C LYS A 266 -15.18 10.36 1.63
N ARG A 267 -15.14 10.42 2.96
CA ARG A 267 -14.01 11.03 3.69
C ARG A 267 -12.71 10.25 3.47
N ALA A 268 -12.77 8.92 3.47
CA ALA A 268 -11.61 8.08 3.20
C ALA A 268 -11.12 8.25 1.76
N LYS A 269 -12.04 8.29 0.79
CA LYS A 269 -11.75 8.64 -0.62
C LYS A 269 -10.92 9.92 -0.71
N TRP A 270 -11.40 10.98 -0.08
CA TRP A 270 -10.75 12.29 -0.12
C TRP A 270 -9.38 12.29 0.55
N CYS A 271 -9.22 11.63 1.70
CA CYS A 271 -7.91 11.48 2.33
C CYS A 271 -6.93 10.75 1.41
N THR A 272 -7.34 9.61 0.84
CA THR A 272 -6.53 8.81 -0.08
C THR A 272 -6.14 9.59 -1.34
N LEU A 273 -7.13 10.18 -2.02
CA LEU A 273 -6.91 10.89 -3.29
C LEU A 273 -5.98 12.10 -3.11
N MET A 274 -6.18 12.87 -2.04
CA MET A 274 -5.30 14.01 -1.76
C MET A 274 -3.86 13.56 -1.48
N GLU A 275 -3.65 12.49 -0.71
CA GLU A 275 -2.31 11.97 -0.42
C GLU A 275 -1.62 11.40 -1.66
N CYS A 276 -2.31 10.59 -2.46
CA CYS A 276 -1.77 10.07 -3.72
C CYS A 276 -1.38 11.21 -4.67
N ALA A 277 -2.25 12.21 -4.85
CA ALA A 277 -1.99 13.33 -5.75
C ALA A 277 -0.82 14.20 -5.27
N GLU A 278 -0.76 14.51 -3.97
CA GLU A 278 0.31 15.32 -3.39
C GLU A 278 1.65 14.60 -3.45
N GLN A 279 1.72 13.35 -2.98
CA GLN A 279 2.96 12.58 -2.99
C GLN A 279 3.45 12.28 -4.41
N ALA A 280 2.55 12.00 -5.36
CA ALA A 280 2.94 11.81 -6.75
C ALA A 280 3.60 13.08 -7.34
N LYS A 281 3.07 14.28 -7.01
CA LYS A 281 3.69 15.55 -7.42
C LYS A 281 5.06 15.75 -6.76
N GLN A 282 5.17 15.48 -5.46
CA GLN A 282 6.42 15.65 -4.70
C GLN A 282 7.51 14.69 -5.18
N ILE A 283 7.20 13.40 -5.35
CA ILE A 283 8.15 12.39 -5.83
C ILE A 283 8.57 12.71 -7.28
N ALA A 284 7.65 13.09 -8.16
CA ALA A 284 8.01 13.50 -9.52
C ALA A 284 8.97 14.70 -9.51
N ALA A 285 8.68 15.72 -8.71
CA ALA A 285 9.55 16.90 -8.58
C ALA A 285 10.93 16.55 -8.00
N MET A 286 10.98 15.63 -7.04
CA MET A 286 12.24 15.11 -6.50
C MET A 286 13.07 14.44 -7.60
N VAL A 287 12.47 13.49 -8.33
CA VAL A 287 13.17 12.70 -9.36
C VAL A 287 13.67 13.57 -10.51
N ASP A 288 12.92 14.61 -10.88
CA ASP A 288 13.32 15.57 -11.91
C ASP A 288 14.52 16.44 -11.49
N ARG A 289 14.73 16.63 -10.18
CA ARG A 289 15.79 17.48 -9.62
C ARG A 289 17.01 16.72 -9.11
N LEU A 290 17.01 15.40 -9.20
CA LEU A 290 18.14 14.58 -8.72
C LEU A 290 19.46 15.04 -9.36
N PRO A 291 20.50 15.33 -8.55
CA PRO A 291 21.82 15.70 -9.04
C PRO A 291 22.45 14.58 -9.90
N GLU A 292 23.23 14.96 -10.92
CA GLU A 292 23.94 14.00 -11.78
C GLU A 292 24.77 13.01 -10.96
N SER A 293 25.49 13.51 -9.94
CA SER A 293 26.33 12.71 -9.03
C SER A 293 25.56 11.60 -8.30
N MET A 294 24.26 11.76 -8.07
CA MET A 294 23.42 10.72 -7.47
C MET A 294 23.01 9.69 -8.52
N THR A 295 22.66 10.16 -9.72
CA THR A 295 22.16 9.31 -10.81
C THR A 295 23.26 8.50 -11.51
N GLU A 296 24.54 8.90 -11.40
CA GLU A 296 25.69 8.20 -12.02
C GLU A 296 25.80 6.73 -11.60
N SER A 297 25.43 6.42 -10.36
CA SER A 297 25.51 5.08 -9.78
C SER A 297 24.22 4.25 -9.95
N MET A 298 23.14 4.87 -10.46
CA MET A 298 21.84 4.21 -10.64
C MET A 298 21.76 3.49 -11.99
N ASP A 299 20.96 2.42 -12.06
CA ASP A 299 20.65 1.80 -13.35
C ASP A 299 19.81 2.75 -14.21
N LYS A 300 20.30 3.03 -15.42
CA LYS A 300 19.67 4.02 -16.32
C LYS A 300 18.30 3.59 -16.81
N LYS A 301 18.07 2.28 -16.98
CA LYS A 301 16.76 1.78 -17.45
C LYS A 301 15.73 1.87 -16.33
N GLU A 302 16.13 1.50 -15.12
CA GLU A 302 15.28 1.59 -13.94
C GLU A 302 14.94 3.04 -13.60
N LEU A 303 15.90 3.96 -13.69
CA LEU A 303 15.64 5.38 -13.47
C LEU A 303 14.68 5.96 -14.54
N ALA A 304 14.83 5.54 -15.80
CA ALA A 304 13.92 5.94 -16.87
C ALA A 304 12.51 5.39 -16.64
N GLU A 305 12.40 4.15 -16.19
CA GLU A 305 11.12 3.52 -15.85
C GLU A 305 10.46 4.22 -14.65
N ALA A 306 11.20 4.49 -13.59
CA ALA A 306 10.69 5.23 -12.43
C ALA A 306 10.18 6.63 -12.79
N LYS A 307 10.91 7.37 -13.64
CA LYS A 307 10.48 8.66 -14.20
C LYS A 307 9.16 8.54 -14.96
N LYS A 308 9.05 7.54 -15.82
CA LYS A 308 7.84 7.27 -16.60
C LYS A 308 6.65 6.94 -15.71
N GLN A 309 6.84 6.02 -14.75
CA GLN A 309 5.77 5.57 -13.86
C GLN A 309 5.28 6.68 -12.92
N ILE A 310 6.19 7.47 -12.33
CA ILE A 310 5.77 8.57 -11.46
C ILE A 310 5.08 9.70 -12.23
N ALA A 311 5.50 9.97 -13.47
CA ALA A 311 4.80 10.93 -14.32
C ALA A 311 3.37 10.46 -14.63
N ALA A 312 3.19 9.17 -14.93
CA ALA A 312 1.86 8.59 -15.13
C ALA A 312 0.99 8.68 -13.87
N MET A 313 1.55 8.38 -12.69
CA MET A 313 0.83 8.52 -11.41
C MET A 313 0.44 9.97 -11.11
N LYS A 314 1.35 10.91 -11.37
CA LYS A 314 1.08 12.34 -11.19
C LYS A 314 -0.07 12.80 -12.07
N GLU A 315 -0.09 12.45 -13.36
CA GLU A 315 -1.20 12.79 -14.26
C GLU A 315 -2.51 12.11 -13.82
N TYR A 316 -2.44 10.82 -13.50
CA TYR A 316 -3.60 10.04 -13.07
C TYR A 316 -4.27 10.64 -11.83
N PHE A 317 -3.53 10.82 -10.74
CA PHE A 317 -4.09 11.31 -9.48
C PHE A 317 -4.40 12.81 -9.48
N SER A 318 -3.64 13.63 -10.22
CA SER A 318 -3.99 15.05 -10.36
C SER A 318 -5.31 15.23 -11.09
N GLY A 319 -5.52 14.52 -12.21
CA GLY A 319 -6.80 14.58 -12.92
C GLY A 319 -7.96 13.98 -12.13
N ALA A 320 -7.72 12.95 -11.31
CA ALA A 320 -8.74 12.41 -10.40
C ALA A 320 -9.12 13.45 -9.34
N LEU A 321 -8.14 14.16 -8.77
CA LEU A 321 -8.36 15.20 -7.76
C LEU A 321 -9.12 16.39 -8.35
N GLU A 322 -8.71 16.90 -9.51
CA GLU A 322 -9.38 18.01 -10.19
C GLU A 322 -10.86 17.69 -10.48
N MET A 323 -11.16 16.46 -10.94
CA MET A 323 -12.53 16.03 -11.16
C MET A 323 -13.32 15.91 -9.85
N ALA A 324 -12.71 15.37 -8.79
CA ALA A 324 -13.35 15.29 -7.48
C ALA A 324 -13.64 16.69 -6.90
N GLU A 325 -12.73 17.65 -7.07
CA GLU A 325 -12.91 19.04 -6.66
C GLU A 325 -14.06 19.70 -7.42
N SER A 326 -14.15 19.51 -8.73
CA SER A 326 -15.29 20.00 -9.52
C SER A 326 -16.63 19.39 -9.06
N LYS A 327 -16.66 18.09 -8.74
CA LYS A 327 -17.86 17.45 -8.15
C LYS A 327 -18.21 18.07 -6.79
N ALA A 328 -17.23 18.42 -5.96
CA ALA A 328 -17.46 19.06 -4.66
C ALA A 328 -18.03 20.49 -4.76
N GLU A 329 -17.86 21.18 -5.88
CA GLU A 329 -18.50 22.50 -6.09
C GLU A 329 -20.03 22.41 -6.13
N THR A 330 -20.56 21.29 -6.64
CA THR A 330 -21.99 21.09 -6.88
C THR A 330 -22.64 20.05 -5.96
N ASN A 331 -21.85 19.29 -5.21
CA ASN A 331 -22.32 18.27 -4.26
C ASN A 331 -21.89 18.57 -2.83
N GLU A 332 -22.86 18.92 -1.97
CA GLU A 332 -22.59 19.29 -0.58
C GLU A 332 -21.91 18.18 0.24
N HIS A 333 -22.24 16.91 0.00
CA HIS A 333 -21.63 15.78 0.69
C HIS A 333 -20.17 15.57 0.27
N GLU A 334 -19.85 15.77 -1.02
CA GLU A 334 -18.46 15.75 -1.49
C GLU A 334 -17.66 16.91 -0.88
N ARG A 335 -18.24 18.12 -0.85
CA ARG A 335 -17.62 19.28 -0.21
C ARG A 335 -17.35 19.07 1.27
N GLU A 336 -18.31 18.53 2.01
CA GLU A 336 -18.15 18.23 3.44
C GLU A 336 -17.04 17.20 3.65
N ALA A 337 -16.98 16.16 2.81
CA ALA A 337 -15.95 15.13 2.89
C ALA A 337 -14.55 15.68 2.56
N MET A 338 -14.45 16.54 1.55
CA MET A 338 -13.24 17.26 1.19
C MET A 338 -12.72 18.12 2.35
N LEU A 339 -13.60 18.94 2.95
CA LEU A 339 -13.25 19.79 4.10
C LEU A 339 -12.81 18.97 5.32
N TYR A 340 -13.46 17.83 5.56
CA TYR A 340 -13.03 16.89 6.59
C TYR A 340 -11.61 16.37 6.31
N ALA A 341 -11.34 15.90 5.10
CA ALA A 341 -10.02 15.38 4.72
C ALA A 341 -8.93 16.45 4.80
N GLN A 342 -9.24 17.72 4.50
CA GLN A 342 -8.35 18.86 4.73
C GLN A 342 -8.08 19.10 6.22
N GLY A 343 -8.97 18.68 7.11
CA GLY A 343 -8.86 18.80 8.56
C GLY A 343 -8.27 17.58 9.27
N ASP A 344 -8.21 16.41 8.61
CA ASP A 344 -7.80 15.14 9.23
C ASP A 344 -6.37 15.19 9.76
N LYS A 345 -6.21 14.84 11.04
CA LYS A 345 -4.93 14.93 11.75
C LYS A 345 -3.89 13.96 11.21
N VAL A 346 -4.28 12.72 10.92
CA VAL A 346 -3.35 11.68 10.43
C VAL A 346 -2.81 12.11 9.08
N ARG A 347 -3.72 12.48 8.17
CA ARG A 347 -3.37 12.97 6.85
C ARG A 347 -2.45 14.18 6.89
N LYS A 348 -2.76 15.21 7.70
CA LYS A 348 -1.90 16.41 7.82
C LYS A 348 -0.47 16.08 8.21
N ILE A 349 -0.28 15.12 9.12
CA ILE A 349 1.06 14.72 9.57
C ILE A 349 1.77 13.97 8.44
N ILE A 350 1.07 13.05 7.73
CA ILE A 350 1.62 12.35 6.56
C ILE A 350 2.09 13.38 5.51
N SER A 351 1.23 14.33 5.13
CA SER A 351 1.55 15.36 4.14
C SER A 351 2.73 16.25 4.55
N ALA A 352 2.82 16.64 5.83
CA ALA A 352 3.95 17.43 6.32
C ALA A 352 5.27 16.62 6.29
N GLU A 353 5.25 15.35 6.69
CA GLU A 353 6.44 14.51 6.64
C GLU A 353 6.85 14.14 5.20
N SER A 354 5.89 13.99 4.28
CA SER A 354 6.19 13.74 2.86
C SER A 354 6.89 14.94 2.22
N GLU A 355 6.40 16.16 2.49
CA GLU A 355 7.01 17.40 2.01
C GLU A 355 8.45 17.54 2.51
N VAL A 356 8.68 17.30 3.81
CA VAL A 356 10.02 17.32 4.41
C VAL A 356 10.92 16.23 3.83
N ALA A 357 10.41 15.03 3.59
CA ALA A 357 11.21 13.92 3.10
C ALA A 357 11.70 14.15 1.66
N TYR A 358 10.80 14.56 0.76
CA TYR A 358 11.12 14.68 -0.67
C TYR A 358 11.81 16.01 -1.02
N SER A 359 11.59 17.08 -0.24
CA SER A 359 12.30 18.36 -0.44
C SER A 359 13.80 18.29 -0.11
N ARG A 360 14.25 17.32 0.70
CA ARG A 360 15.69 17.12 1.02
C ARG A 360 16.54 16.71 -0.17
N TRP A 361 15.91 16.26 -1.25
CA TRP A 361 16.53 15.73 -2.46
C TRP A 361 16.47 16.72 -3.63
N SER A 362 15.83 17.87 -3.43
CA SER A 362 15.82 19.03 -4.33
C SER A 362 16.76 20.12 -3.84
#